data_AF-A0A163JHA6-F1
#
_entry.id   AF-A0A163JHA6-F1
#
_cell.length_a   1.000
_cell.length_b   1.000
_cell.length_c   1.000
_cell.angle_alpha   90.00
_cell.angle_beta   90.00
_cell.angle_gamma   90.00
#
_symmetry.space_group_name_H-M   'P 1'
#
loop_
_entity.id
_entity.type
_entity.pdbx_description
1 polymer ?
#
loop_
_entity_poly.entity_id
_entity_poly.type
_entity_poly.pdbx_seq_one_letter_code
_entity_poly.pdbx_strand_id
1 'polypeptide(L)'
;MMRSTTDLLTNSRSFYLARAALDPPASLFKKLLPAIDEWYDRLAANELSPDNNDPIQPIVAANEFVQVIMMLRTTFIQDSVLMMELRPCHPI
;
A
#
# COMPACT_ATOMS: atom_id res chain seq x y z
N MET A 1 20.40 -21.65 -0.85
CA MET A 1 20.81 -20.64 0.17
C MET A 1 20.57 -19.27 -0.45
N MET A 2 19.50 -18.58 -0.04
CA MET A 2 19.09 -17.30 -0.62
C MET A 2 19.98 -16.19 -0.04
N ARG A 3 20.81 -15.55 -0.87
CA ARG A 3 21.61 -14.40 -0.45
C ARG A 3 20.67 -13.19 -0.37
N SER A 4 20.53 -12.61 0.82
CA SER A 4 19.82 -11.34 1.03
C SER A 4 20.59 -10.24 0.30
N THR A 5 19.99 -9.65 -0.74
CA THR A 5 20.54 -8.54 -1.53
C THR A 5 20.26 -7.17 -0.92
N THR A 6 19.70 -7.12 0.28
CA THR A 6 19.48 -5.89 1.04
C THR A 6 20.40 -5.89 2.25
N ASP A 7 21.23 -4.84 2.37
CA ASP A 7 22.15 -4.55 3.48
C ASP A 7 21.45 -4.33 4.84
N LEU A 8 20.17 -4.71 4.96
CA LEU A 8 19.37 -4.61 6.18
C LEU A 8 19.84 -5.54 7.31
N LEU A 9 20.78 -6.47 7.06
CA LEU A 9 21.16 -7.52 8.01
C LEU A 9 22.66 -7.64 8.30
N THR A 10 23.53 -6.79 7.75
CA THR A 10 24.99 -6.86 8.02
C THR A 10 25.44 -5.94 9.16
N ASN A 11 24.58 -5.02 9.61
CA ASN A 11 24.86 -4.15 10.74
C ASN A 11 23.80 -4.42 11.81
N SER A 12 24.23 -4.77 13.03
CA SER A 12 23.37 -5.12 14.19
C SER A 12 22.53 -3.95 14.73
N ARG A 13 22.34 -2.91 13.91
CA ARG A 13 21.50 -1.75 14.18
C ARG A 13 20.18 -1.98 13.45
N SER A 14 19.24 -2.62 14.13
CA SER A 14 17.88 -2.72 13.65
C SER A 14 17.28 -1.31 13.53
N PHE A 15 17.00 -0.87 12.31
CA PHE A 15 16.23 0.35 12.07
C PHE A 15 14.74 0.03 12.22
N TYR A 16 14.28 -0.12 13.46
CA TYR A 16 12.85 -0.13 13.73
C TYR A 16 12.34 1.31 13.63
N LEU A 17 11.69 1.63 12.52
CA LEU A 17 10.83 2.80 12.44
C LEU A 17 9.59 2.51 13.28
N ALA A 18 9.39 3.28 14.35
CA ALA A 18 8.17 3.21 15.14
C ALA A 18 7.01 3.66 14.24
N ARG A 19 6.18 2.70 13.79
CA ARG A 19 4.95 3.04 13.09
C ARG A 19 4.03 3.77 14.03
N ALA A 20 3.39 4.83 13.55
CA ALA A 20 2.29 5.44 14.27
C ALA A 20 1.22 4.35 14.49
N ALA A 21 0.91 4.03 15.75
CA ALA A 21 -0.08 3.02 16.13
C ALA A 21 -1.54 3.44 15.84
N LEU A 22 -1.72 4.56 15.14
CA LEU A 22 -3.01 5.13 14.80
C LEU A 22 -3.39 4.69 13.40
N ASP A 23 -4.62 4.21 13.26
CA ASP A 23 -5.24 4.05 11.95
C ASP A 23 -5.32 5.42 11.28
N PRO A 24 -4.81 5.57 10.04
CA PRO A 24 -4.88 6.86 9.38
C PRO A 24 -6.32 7.29 9.15
N PRO A 25 -6.62 8.60 9.23
CA PRO A 25 -7.95 9.11 8.92
C PRO A 25 -8.43 8.69 7.52
N ALA A 26 -9.67 8.21 7.41
CA ALA A 26 -10.30 7.80 6.14
C ALA A 26 -10.27 8.90 5.06
N SER A 27 -10.21 10.18 5.45
CA SER A 27 -10.10 11.31 4.52
C SER A 27 -8.73 11.38 3.81
N LEU A 28 -7.64 10.92 4.43
CA LEU A 28 -6.31 10.87 3.82
C LEU A 28 -6.24 9.76 2.77
N PHE A 29 -6.87 8.64 3.06
CA PHE A 29 -7.13 7.56 2.10
C PHE A 29 -8.07 7.98 0.95
N LYS A 30 -8.51 9.23 0.79
CA LYS A 30 -9.17 9.67 -0.45
C LYS A 30 -8.28 10.55 -1.31
N LYS A 31 -7.13 10.97 -0.78
CA LYS A 31 -6.19 11.88 -1.46
C LYS A 31 -5.03 11.14 -2.09
N LEU A 32 -4.52 10.12 -1.40
CA LEU A 32 -3.39 9.32 -1.89
C LEU A 32 -3.92 8.17 -2.74
N LEU A 33 -3.55 8.05 -4.01
CA LEU A 33 -3.95 6.91 -4.87
C LEU A 33 -5.48 6.62 -4.89
N PRO A 34 -6.37 7.61 -5.11
CA PRO A 34 -7.83 7.42 -5.02
C PRO A 34 -8.38 6.38 -6.01
N ALA A 35 -7.73 6.19 -7.15
CA ALA A 35 -8.12 5.18 -8.13
C ALA A 35 -8.09 3.76 -7.57
N ILE A 36 -7.32 3.48 -6.50
CA ILE A 36 -7.26 2.14 -5.91
C ILE A 36 -8.60 1.69 -5.34
N ASP A 37 -9.38 2.65 -4.82
CA ASP A 37 -10.71 2.37 -4.25
C ASP A 37 -11.68 1.95 -5.37
N GLU A 38 -11.61 2.62 -6.53
CA GLU A 38 -12.37 2.24 -7.74
C GLU A 38 -11.95 0.85 -8.24
N TRP A 39 -10.64 0.57 -8.30
CA TRP A 39 -10.15 -0.74 -8.73
C TRP A 39 -10.58 -1.87 -7.78
N TYR A 40 -10.56 -1.61 -6.47
CA TYR A 40 -11.05 -2.56 -5.48
C TYR A 40 -12.53 -2.86 -5.66
N ASP A 41 -13.37 -1.83 -5.82
CA ASP A 41 -14.81 -1.99 -6.03
C ASP A 41 -15.13 -2.75 -7.32
N ARG A 42 -14.40 -2.46 -8.41
CA ARG A 42 -14.55 -3.16 -9.69
C ARG A 42 -14.17 -4.63 -9.60
N LEU A 43 -13.08 -4.96 -8.91
CA LEU A 43 -12.66 -6.35 -8.72
C LEU A 43 -13.66 -7.10 -7.83
N ALA A 44 -14.18 -6.48 -6.77
CA ALA A 44 -15.22 -7.06 -5.93
C ALA A 44 -16.52 -7.32 -6.71
N ALA A 45 -16.93 -6.38 -7.58
CA ALA A 45 -18.07 -6.56 -8.47
C ALA A 45 -17.86 -7.70 -9.48
N ASN A 46 -16.64 -7.83 -10.00
CA ASN A 46 -16.28 -8.88 -10.96
C ASN A 46 -16.21 -10.28 -10.33
N GLU A 47 -15.83 -10.40 -9.06
CA GLU A 47 -15.95 -11.67 -8.32
C GLU A 47 -17.41 -12.07 -8.05
N LEU A 48 -18.28 -11.09 -7.80
CA LEU A 48 -19.71 -11.33 -7.51
C LEU A 48 -20.55 -11.69 -8.73
N SER A 49 -20.13 -11.28 -9.94
CA SER A 49 -20.84 -11.55 -11.18
C SER A 49 -19.86 -11.96 -12.29
N PRO A 50 -19.64 -13.28 -12.52
CA PRO A 50 -18.72 -13.76 -13.55
C PRO A 50 -19.21 -13.51 -14.99
N ASP A 51 -20.44 -13.02 -15.17
CA ASP A 51 -21.09 -12.73 -16.47
C ASP A 51 -21.09 -11.23 -16.83
N ASN A 52 -20.19 -10.44 -16.23
CA ASN A 52 -20.06 -9.05 -16.64
C ASN A 52 -19.33 -8.95 -18.00
N ASN A 53 -19.80 -8.05 -18.86
CA ASN A 53 -19.15 -7.73 -20.14
C ASN A 53 -17.87 -6.87 -19.93
N ASP A 54 -17.32 -6.79 -18.72
CA ASP A 54 -16.07 -6.07 -18.44
C ASP A 54 -14.91 -7.02 -18.83
N PRO A 55 -13.99 -6.62 -19.72
CA PRO A 55 -12.93 -7.52 -20.21
C PRO A 55 -11.90 -7.93 -19.14
N ILE A 56 -12.03 -7.42 -17.91
CA ILE A 56 -11.11 -7.69 -16.81
C ILE A 56 -11.64 -8.91 -16.05
N GLN A 57 -11.22 -10.11 -16.48
CA GLN A 57 -11.29 -11.27 -15.59
C GLN A 57 -10.58 -10.90 -14.28
N PRO A 58 -11.16 -11.20 -13.11
CA PRO A 58 -10.46 -11.10 -11.84
C PRO A 58 -9.31 -12.11 -11.87
N ILE A 59 -8.15 -11.66 -12.35
CA ILE A 59 -6.92 -12.41 -12.36
C ILE A 59 -6.36 -12.30 -10.95
N VAL A 60 -6.04 -13.43 -10.32
CA VAL A 60 -5.50 -13.52 -8.96
C VAL A 60 -4.40 -12.47 -8.71
N ALA A 61 -3.49 -12.27 -9.69
CA ALA A 61 -2.43 -11.27 -9.59
C ALA A 61 -2.93 -9.82 -9.46
N ALA A 62 -4.04 -9.45 -10.11
CA ALA A 62 -4.62 -8.11 -10.01
C ALA A 62 -5.24 -7.87 -8.62
N ASN A 63 -5.97 -8.85 -8.10
CA ASN A 63 -6.54 -8.80 -6.74
C ASN A 63 -5.44 -8.65 -5.69
N GLU A 64 -4.40 -9.49 -5.78
CA GLU A 64 -3.24 -9.42 -4.88
C GLU A 64 -2.48 -8.09 -5.03
N PHE A 65 -2.32 -7.58 -6.25
CA PHE A 65 -1.66 -6.30 -6.49
C PHE A 65 -2.42 -5.13 -5.86
N VAL A 66 -3.75 -5.10 -6.01
CA VAL A 66 -4.60 -4.08 -5.38
C VAL A 66 -4.47 -4.13 -3.85
N GLN A 67 -4.49 -5.31 -3.25
CA GLN A 67 -4.28 -5.48 -1.81
C GLN A 67 -2.91 -4.97 -1.35
N VAL A 68 -1.83 -5.27 -2.09
CA VAL A 68 -0.49 -4.78 -1.78
C VAL A 68 -0.43 -3.25 -1.83
N ILE A 69 -1.06 -2.62 -2.83
CA ILE A 69 -1.10 -1.16 -2.95
C ILE A 69 -1.90 -0.54 -1.80
N MET A 70 -3.02 -1.14 -1.37
CA MET A 70 -3.76 -0.68 -0.20
C MET A 70 -2.91 -0.75 1.07
N MET A 71 -2.18 -1.84 1.28
CA MET A 71 -1.29 -1.98 2.44
C MET A 71 -0.12 -0.99 2.40
N LEU A 72 0.42 -0.74 1.21
CA LEU A 72 1.45 0.28 0.99
C LEU A 72 0.92 1.68 1.30
N ARG A 73 -0.31 2.00 0.86
CA ARG A 73 -0.98 3.28 1.11
C ARG A 73 -1.13 3.54 2.61
N THR A 74 -1.57 2.53 3.39
CA THR A 74 -1.66 2.63 4.85
C THR A 74 -0.29 2.89 5.48
N THR A 75 0.70 2.08 5.12
CA THR A 75 2.06 2.18 5.66
C THR A 75 2.69 3.54 5.32
N PHE A 76 2.50 4.00 4.09
CA PHE A 76 3.02 5.29 3.63
C PHE A 76 2.41 6.46 4.42
N ILE A 77 1.11 6.45 4.67
CA ILE A 77 0.48 7.53 5.46
C ILE A 77 0.99 7.50 6.91
N GLN A 78 1.10 6.32 7.52
CA GLN A 78 1.63 6.18 8.89
C GLN A 78 3.07 6.67 9.01
N ASP A 79 3.93 6.25 8.07
CA ASP A 79 5.36 6.54 8.11
C ASP A 79 5.68 7.96 7.59
N SER A 80 4.76 8.56 6.81
CA SER A 80 4.90 9.94 6.32
C SER A 80 4.98 10.97 7.45
N VAL A 81 4.39 10.69 8.62
CA VAL A 81 4.49 11.57 9.80
C VAL A 81 5.95 11.82 10.16
N LEU A 82 6.74 10.75 10.22
CA LEU A 82 8.17 10.87 10.53
C LEU A 82 8.93 11.53 9.37
N MET A 83 8.56 11.25 8.12
CA MET A 83 9.18 11.92 6.98
C MET A 83 8.93 13.44 6.98
N MET A 84 7.74 13.88 7.38
CA MET A 84 7.40 15.30 7.54
C MET A 84 8.18 15.94 8.69
N GLU A 85 8.41 15.23 9.80
CA GLU A 85 9.21 15.74 10.92
C GLU A 85 10.72 15.82 10.61
N LEU A 86 11.29 14.74 10.05
CA LEU A 86 12.73 14.66 9.81
C LEU A 86 13.17 15.39 8.55
N ARG A 87 12.31 15.48 7.54
CA ARG A 87 12.61 16.06 6.21
C ARG A 87 11.42 16.86 5.68
N PRO A 88 11.10 18.01 6.29
CA PRO A 88 9.94 18.82 5.91
C PRO A 88 9.99 19.37 4.48
N CYS A 89 11.16 19.43 3.84
CA CYS A 89 11.32 19.86 2.45
C CYS A 89 11.39 18.70 1.45
N HIS A 90 11.05 17.49 1.87
CA HIS A 90 11.05 16.33 0.97
C HIS A 90 9.95 16.46 -0.10
N PRO A 91 10.21 16.15 -1.37
CA PRO A 91 9.22 16.27 -2.45
C PRO A 91 8.16 15.14 -2.46
N ILE A 92 8.04 14.39 -1.34
CA ILE A 92 7.02 13.36 -1.20
C ILE A 92 5.68 14.03 -0.92
#